data_AF-A0A929AAB3-F1
#
_entry.id   AF-A0A929AAB3-F1
#
_cell.length_a   1.000
_cell.length_b   1.000
_cell.length_c   1.000
_cell.angle_alpha   90.00
_cell.angle_beta   90.00
_cell.angle_gamma   90.00
#
_symmetry.space_group_name_H-M   'P 1'
#
loop_
_entity.id
_entity.type
_entity.pdbx_description
1 polymer ?
#
loop_
_entity_poly.entity_id
_entity_poly.type
_entity_poly.pdbx_seq_one_letter_code
_entity_poly.pdbx_strand_id
1 'polypeptide(L)' 'MTATQKQAATPKQRIQLKGHLHHKGKDYFPKDILEVDANLAAALISSGTAKEAPIEKKDG' A
#
# COMPACT_ATOMS: atom_id res chain seq x y z
N MET A 1 -4.50 13.00 -31.62
CA MET A 1 -3.54 12.51 -30.61
C MET A 1 -4.28 12.46 -29.29
N THR A 2 -4.65 11.28 -28.82
CA THR A 2 -5.38 11.10 -27.57
C THR A 2 -4.52 11.57 -26.41
N ALA A 3 -4.92 12.67 -25.77
CA ALA A 3 -4.37 13.08 -24.50
C ALA A 3 -4.61 11.96 -23.49
N THR A 4 -3.56 11.20 -23.18
CA THR A 4 -3.54 10.29 -22.03
C THR A 4 -3.92 11.14 -20.82
N GLN A 5 -5.16 10.97 -20.38
CA GLN A 5 -5.66 11.57 -19.15
C GLN A 5 -4.72 11.03 -18.07
N LYS A 6 -3.75 11.84 -17.63
CA LYS A 6 -3.00 11.59 -16.40
C LYS A 6 -4.06 11.57 -15.31
N GLN A 7 -4.63 10.39 -15.04
CA GLN A 7 -5.29 10.13 -13.78
C GLN A 7 -4.33 10.69 -12.74
N ALA A 8 -4.77 11.72 -12.01
CA ALA A 8 -4.03 12.23 -10.88
C ALA A 8 -3.68 11.01 -10.03
N ALA A 9 -2.40 10.61 -10.06
CA ALA A 9 -1.97 9.41 -9.38
C ALA A 9 -2.24 9.68 -7.91
N THR A 10 -3.26 9.03 -7.36
CA THR A 10 -3.50 9.07 -5.92
C THR A 10 -2.18 8.71 -5.26
N PRO A 11 -1.72 9.49 -4.27
CA PRO A 11 -0.44 9.23 -3.64
C PRO A 11 -0.45 7.80 -3.13
N LYS A 12 0.49 7.00 -3.63
CA LYS A 12 0.64 5.62 -3.21
C LYS A 12 1.55 5.57 -2.01
N GLN A 13 1.17 4.75 -1.05
CA GLN A 13 1.88 4.57 0.21
C GLN A 13 2.28 3.10 0.36
N ARG A 14 3.50 2.89 0.84
CA ARG A 14 3.98 1.55 1.19
C ARG A 14 3.56 1.22 2.61
N ILE A 15 2.83 0.13 2.77
CA ILE A 15 2.40 -0.40 4.06
C ILE A 15 2.94 -1.81 4.23
N GLN A 16 3.23 -2.19 5.47
CA GLN A 16 3.50 -3.56 5.85
C GLN A 16 2.26 -4.15 6.54
N LEU A 17 1.77 -5.28 6.04
CA LEU A 17 0.64 -5.97 6.66
C LEU A 17 1.04 -6.55 8.03
N LYS A 18 0.09 -6.52 8.96
CA LYS A 18 0.15 -7.22 10.23
C LYS A 18 -0.71 -8.50 10.23
N GLY A 19 -1.68 -8.58 9.32
CA GLY A 19 -2.57 -9.74 9.17
C GLY A 19 -2.67 -10.23 7.73
N HIS A 20 -3.52 -11.22 7.51
CA HIS A 20 -3.91 -11.63 6.16
C HIS A 20 -4.83 -10.58 5.52
N LEU A 21 -4.58 -10.24 4.27
CA LEU A 21 -5.44 -9.36 3.47
C LEU A 21 -5.78 -10.05 2.16
N HIS A 22 -7.08 -10.21 1.88
CA HIS A 22 -7.55 -10.60 0.56
C HIS A 22 -7.96 -9.35 -0.21
N HIS A 23 -7.22 -9.01 -1.27
CA HIS A 23 -7.50 -7.82 -2.08
C HIS A 23 -7.35 -8.11 -3.57
N LYS A 24 -8.38 -7.79 -4.35
CA LYS A 24 -8.43 -8.00 -5.82
C LYS A 24 -8.11 -9.44 -6.25
N GLY A 25 -8.60 -10.43 -5.50
CA GLY A 25 -8.36 -11.85 -5.79
C GLY A 25 -6.94 -12.32 -5.47
N LYS A 26 -6.15 -11.51 -4.75
CA LYS A 26 -4.83 -11.87 -4.25
C LYS A 26 -4.85 -11.93 -2.73
N ASP A 27 -4.25 -12.98 -2.20
CA ASP A 27 -3.98 -13.13 -0.77
C ASP A 27 -2.60 -12.57 -0.47
N TYR A 28 -2.56 -11.71 0.55
CA TYR A 28 -1.35 -11.12 1.07
C TYR A 28 -1.16 -11.55 2.52
N PHE A 29 0.07 -11.82 2.89
CA PHE A 29 0.44 -12.41 4.16
C PHE A 29 0.94 -11.35 5.14
N PRO A 30 0.92 -11.64 6.46
CA PRO A 30 1.54 -10.77 7.45
C PRO A 30 3.01 -10.51 7.10
N LYS A 31 3.46 -9.28 7.30
CA LYS A 31 4.79 -8.74 6.95
C LYS A 31 5.02 -8.45 5.47
N ASP A 32 4.09 -8.79 4.57
CA ASP A 32 4.19 -8.36 3.17
C ASP A 32 4.14 -6.83 3.06
N ILE A 33 4.93 -6.29 2.16
CA ILE A 33 4.94 -4.87 1.84
C ILE A 33 4.12 -4.65 0.57
N LEU A 34 3.04 -3.87 0.68
CA LEU A 34 2.19 -3.49 -0.44
C LEU A 34 2.30 -1.99 -0.70
N GLU A 35 2.21 -1.63 -1.97
CA GLU A 35 1.99 -0.26 -2.41
C GLU A 35 0.52 -0.07 -2.77
N VAL A 36 -0.20 0.71 -1.96
CA VAL A 36 -1.64 0.96 -2.10
C VAL A 36 -1.92 2.46 -2.08
N ASP A 37 -3.09 2.89 -2.52
CA ASP A 37 -3.50 4.30 -2.40
C ASP A 37 -3.50 4.76 -0.93
N ALA A 38 -3.16 6.03 -0.67
CA ALA A 38 -3.10 6.58 0.69
C ALA A 38 -4.40 6.42 1.48
N ASN A 39 -5.56 6.50 0.80
CA ASN A 39 -6.86 6.26 1.44
C ASN A 39 -7.00 4.82 1.94
N LEU A 40 -6.53 3.85 1.15
CA LEU A 40 -6.55 2.43 1.54
C LEU A 40 -5.50 2.15 2.62
N ALA A 41 -4.31 2.75 2.51
CA ALA A 41 -3.28 2.67 3.55
C ALA A 41 -3.82 3.16 4.91
N ALA A 42 -4.44 4.34 4.94
CA ALA A 42 -5.02 4.90 6.16
C ALA A 42 -6.10 3.98 6.76
N ALA A 43 -6.98 3.40 5.93
CA ALA A 43 -7.99 2.45 6.38
C ALA A 43 -7.37 1.18 6.99
N LEU A 44 -6.35 0.60 6.35
CA LEU A 44 -5.67 -0.61 6.82
C LEU A 44 -4.84 -0.36 8.10
N ILE A 45 -4.23 0.81 8.22
CA ILE A 45 -3.49 1.22 9.42
C ILE A 45 -4.47 1.48 10.57
N SER A 46 -5.57 2.20 10.31
CA SER A 46 -6.60 2.50 11.31
C SER A 46 -7.33 1.24 11.79
N SER A 47 -7.47 0.22 10.94
CA SER A 47 -8.02 -1.08 11.34
C SER A 47 -7.03 -1.95 12.12
N GLY A 48 -5.77 -1.52 12.25
CA GLY A 48 -4.71 -2.28 12.90
C GLY A 48 -4.18 -3.46 12.08
N THR A 49 -4.68 -3.66 10.86
CA THR A 49 -4.29 -4.76 9.96
C THR A 49 -3.00 -4.47 9.19
N ALA A 50 -2.54 -3.22 9.17
CA ALA A 50 -1.28 -2.80 8.58
C ALA A 50 -0.55 -1.75 9.43
N LYS A 51 0.67 -1.42 9.04
CA LYS A 51 1.46 -0.28 9.52
C LYS A 51 2.22 0.32 8.35
N GLU A 52 2.69 1.56 8.48
CA GLU A 52 3.62 2.13 7.49
C GLU A 52 4.84 1.21 7.34
N ALA A 53 5.20 0.89 6.10
CA ALA A 53 6.39 0.10 5.84
C ALA A 53 7.62 0.94 6.19
N PRO A 54 8.63 0.39 6.88
CA PRO A 54 9.87 1.09 7.07
C PRO A 54 10.47 1.38 5.68
N ILE A 55 10.84 2.64 5.46
CA ILE A 55 11.66 3.01 4.32
C ILE A 55 12.98 2.29 4.56
N GLU A 56 13.30 1.24 3.78
CA GLU A 56 14.65 0.69 3.78
C GLU A 56 15.59 1.83 3.38
N LYS A 57 16.16 2.49 4.39
CA LYS A 57 17.39 3.23 4.22
C LYS A 57 18.41 2.14 3.89
N LYS A 58 18.71 1.99 2.61
CA LYS A 58 19.99 1.40 2.23
C LYS A 58 21.05 2.36 2.75
N ASP A 59 21.46 2.18 4.00
CA ASP A 59 22.74 2.68 4.46
C ASP A 59 23.79 1.99 3.59
N GLY A 60 24.53 2.81 2.84
CA GLY A 60 25.58 2.39 1.91
C GLY A 60 26.88 2.07 2.60
#